data_AF-A0A7C8DV88-F1
#
_entry.id   AF-A0A7C8DV88-F1
#
_cell.length_a   1.000
_cell.length_b   1.000
_cell.length_c   1.000
_cell.angle_alpha   90.00
_cell.angle_beta   90.00
_cell.angle_gamma   90.00
#
_symmetry.space_group_name_H-M   'P 1'
#
loop_
_entity.id
_entity.type
_entity.pdbx_description
1 polymer ?
#
loop_
_entity_poly.entity_id
_entity_poly.type
_entity_poly.pdbx_seq_one_letter_code
_entity_poly.pdbx_strand_id
1 'polypeptide(L)'
;VKGVFFVAPGGADAANVEDNVILLPHRSDFFHPDLIAASDAVVGKAGYSTLAEVSRAGAPFGYVKRPHFRESDVLGVYMEARGNAIPIHPEEFENGRWISRLDQLLSLPMLESNDGNNAATVARFALGLTPLPRDHSKEFQQP
;
A
#
# COMPACT_ATOMS: atom_id res chain seq x y z
N VAL A 1 9.24 -2.55 23.41
CA VAL A 1 9.24 -3.19 22.08
C VAL A 1 10.63 -3.75 21.80
N LYS A 2 10.94 -5.00 22.18
CA LYS A 2 12.19 -5.67 21.78
C LYS A 2 11.89 -6.47 20.52
N GLY A 3 12.74 -6.38 19.50
CA GLY A 3 12.62 -7.17 18.28
C GLY A 3 11.77 -6.56 17.15
N VAL A 4 11.41 -5.27 17.22
CA VAL A 4 10.76 -4.56 16.11
C VAL A 4 11.76 -3.63 15.44
N PHE A 5 11.85 -3.73 14.12
CA PHE A 5 12.59 -2.81 13.26
C PHE A 5 11.59 -1.98 12.45
N PHE A 6 11.86 -0.69 12.30
CA PHE A 6 11.08 0.21 11.47
C PHE A 6 11.81 0.43 10.15
N VAL A 7 11.11 0.33 9.02
CA VAL A 7 11.64 0.73 7.72
C VAL A 7 10.90 1.99 7.28
N ALA A 8 11.63 3.10 7.13
CA ALA A 8 11.08 4.38 6.71
C ALA A 8 11.63 4.76 5.32
N PRO A 9 10.88 4.49 4.24
CA PRO A 9 11.29 4.85 2.89
C PRO A 9 11.18 6.37 2.64
N GLY A 10 12.14 6.93 1.90
CA GLY A 10 12.16 8.33 1.52
C GLY A 10 12.56 9.31 2.64
N GLY A 11 13.08 8.79 3.76
CA GLY A 11 13.43 9.59 4.94
C GLY A 11 14.88 10.10 5.00
N ALA A 12 15.73 9.71 4.05
CA ALA A 12 17.16 10.05 4.06
C ALA A 12 17.72 10.26 2.64
N ASP A 13 18.94 10.80 2.55
CA ASP A 13 19.67 10.95 1.28
C ASP A 13 20.36 9.64 0.84
N ALA A 14 20.71 8.79 1.81
CA ALA A 14 21.32 7.48 1.60
C ALA A 14 20.72 6.48 2.59
N ALA A 15 20.87 5.18 2.30
CA ALA A 15 20.42 4.15 3.22
C ALA A 15 21.25 4.20 4.51
N ASN A 16 20.59 4.26 5.66
CA ASN A 16 21.24 4.27 6.97
C ASN A 16 20.43 3.46 7.99
N VAL A 17 21.12 2.94 9.00
CA VAL A 17 20.51 2.24 10.13
C VAL A 17 20.84 3.00 11.40
N GLU A 18 19.80 3.41 12.12
CA GLU A 18 19.87 4.10 13.41
C GLU A 18 19.13 3.26 14.44
N ASP A 19 19.88 2.55 15.29
CA ASP A 19 19.35 1.58 16.25
C ASP A 19 18.45 0.53 15.59
N ASN A 20 17.13 0.68 15.73
CA ASN A 20 16.11 -0.20 15.17
C ASN A 20 15.31 0.46 14.04
N VAL A 21 15.82 1.53 13.45
CA VAL A 21 15.21 2.26 12.33
C VAL A 21 16.12 2.18 11.10
N ILE A 22 15.58 1.69 9.99
CA ILE A 22 16.20 1.62 8.68
C ILE A 22 15.61 2.74 7.83
N LEU A 23 16.42 3.75 7.52
CA LEU A 23 16.06 4.84 6.63
C LEU A 23 16.48 4.50 5.21
N LEU A 24 15.56 4.58 4.25
CA LEU A 24 15.88 4.36 2.84
C LEU A 24 15.79 5.68 2.05
N PRO A 25 16.62 5.86 1.02
CA PRO A 25 16.58 7.06 0.21
C PRO A 25 15.33 7.14 -0.66
N HIS A 26 14.98 8.35 -1.07
CA HIS A 26 13.81 8.61 -1.91
C HIS A 26 13.87 7.90 -3.27
N ARG A 27 15.09 7.69 -3.79
CA ARG A 27 15.38 6.79 -4.90
C ARG A 27 16.13 5.60 -4.33
N SER A 28 15.45 4.47 -4.22
CA SER A 28 16.05 3.21 -3.82
C SER A 28 15.60 2.11 -4.78
N ASP A 29 16.35 1.02 -4.87
CA ASP A 29 15.97 -0.15 -5.65
C ASP A 29 14.86 -0.97 -4.96
N PHE A 30 14.43 -0.57 -3.76
CA PHE A 30 13.32 -1.19 -3.05
C PHE A 30 11.99 -0.62 -3.54
N PHE A 31 11.18 -1.48 -4.16
CA PHE A 31 9.84 -1.13 -4.59
C PHE A 31 8.88 -1.13 -3.39
N HIS A 32 8.04 -0.10 -3.27
CA HIS A 32 7.18 0.09 -2.09
C HIS A 32 6.24 -1.10 -1.80
N PRO A 33 5.60 -1.72 -2.82
CA PRO A 33 4.83 -2.95 -2.63
C PRO A 33 5.62 -4.12 -2.04
N ASP A 34 6.90 -4.27 -2.37
CA ASP A 34 7.73 -5.37 -1.86
C ASP A 34 8.05 -5.14 -0.37
N LEU A 35 8.32 -3.89 0.01
CA LEU A 35 8.50 -3.51 1.41
C LEU A 35 7.23 -3.76 2.23
N ILE A 36 6.06 -3.42 1.67
CA ILE A 36 4.76 -3.68 2.30
C ILE A 36 4.53 -5.19 2.48
N ALA A 37 4.79 -6.00 1.44
CA ALA A 37 4.60 -7.44 1.48
C ALA A 37 5.55 -8.15 2.45
N ALA A 38 6.75 -7.59 2.68
CA ALA A 38 7.72 -8.11 3.63
C ALA A 38 7.48 -7.66 5.08
N SER A 39 6.53 -6.76 5.33
CA SER A 39 6.29 -6.16 6.65
C SER A 39 5.20 -6.91 7.43
N ASP A 40 5.44 -7.13 8.73
CA ASP A 40 4.42 -7.67 9.64
C ASP A 40 3.22 -6.71 9.83
N ALA A 41 3.47 -5.41 9.70
CA ALA A 41 2.45 -4.38 9.69
C ALA A 41 2.97 -3.12 8.99
N VAL A 42 2.04 -2.30 8.50
CA VAL A 42 2.34 -1.01 7.87
C VAL A 42 1.73 0.12 8.69
N VAL A 43 2.43 1.24 8.81
CA VAL A 43 1.88 2.47 9.40
C VAL A 43 2.08 3.63 8.43
N GLY A 44 1.02 4.37 8.15
CA GLY A 44 1.11 5.47 7.19
C GLY A 44 -0.17 6.23 6.96
N LYS A 45 -0.09 7.21 6.07
CA LYS A 45 -1.24 8.03 5.68
C LYS A 45 -2.18 7.21 4.80
N ALA A 46 -3.49 7.34 5.03
CA ALA A 46 -4.53 6.70 4.24
C ALA A 46 -4.69 7.37 2.85
N GLY A 47 -3.75 7.10 1.93
CA GLY A 47 -3.89 7.45 0.50
C GLY A 47 -4.36 6.26 -0.32
N TYR A 48 -4.89 6.51 -1.53
CA TYR A 48 -5.37 5.45 -2.42
C TYR A 48 -4.30 4.41 -2.78
N SER A 49 -3.08 4.85 -3.15
CA SER A 49 -1.99 3.95 -3.53
C SER A 49 -1.59 3.05 -2.37
N THR A 50 -1.28 3.65 -1.22
CA THR A 50 -0.90 2.92 0.00
C THR A 50 -2.01 1.97 0.42
N LEU A 51 -3.27 2.42 0.42
CA LEU A 51 -4.38 1.53 0.75
C LEU A 51 -4.48 0.37 -0.23
N ALA A 52 -4.34 0.59 -1.53
CA ALA A 52 -4.41 -0.47 -2.53
C ALA A 52 -3.28 -1.50 -2.37
N GLU A 53 -2.06 -1.03 -2.10
CA GLU A 53 -0.88 -1.89 -1.92
C GLU A 53 -0.97 -2.70 -0.62
N VAL A 54 -1.31 -2.06 0.50
CA VAL A 54 -1.54 -2.74 1.78
C VAL A 54 -2.73 -3.70 1.67
N SER A 55 -3.77 -3.29 0.96
CA SER A 55 -4.94 -4.12 0.71
C SER A 55 -4.61 -5.38 -0.06
N ARG A 56 -3.71 -5.25 -1.06
CA ARG A 56 -3.21 -6.36 -1.87
C ARG A 56 -2.31 -7.28 -1.07
N ALA A 57 -1.40 -6.73 -0.26
CA ALA A 57 -0.50 -7.53 0.58
C ALA A 57 -1.21 -8.20 1.75
N GLY A 58 -2.39 -7.71 2.14
CA GLY A 58 -3.12 -8.23 3.30
C GLY A 58 -2.55 -7.81 4.65
N ALA A 59 -1.49 -7.00 4.64
CA ALA A 59 -0.78 -6.58 5.86
C ALA A 59 -1.69 -5.76 6.80
N PRO A 60 -1.58 -5.96 8.12
CA PRO A 60 -2.16 -5.08 9.12
C PRO A 60 -1.80 -3.60 8.90
N PHE A 61 -2.77 -2.70 9.05
CA PHE A 61 -2.57 -1.28 8.74
C PHE A 61 -2.93 -0.32 9.89
N GLY A 62 -1.93 0.39 10.41
CA GLY A 62 -2.11 1.57 11.25
C GLY A 62 -2.24 2.82 10.39
N TYR A 63 -3.46 3.33 10.20
CA TYR A 63 -3.70 4.40 9.22
C TYR A 63 -3.98 5.75 9.87
N VAL A 64 -3.35 6.78 9.31
CA VAL A 64 -3.59 8.19 9.68
C VAL A 64 -4.59 8.80 8.70
N LYS A 65 -5.78 9.18 9.21
CA LYS A 65 -6.81 9.86 8.42
C LYS A 65 -6.35 11.27 8.01
N ARG A 66 -6.80 11.75 6.85
CA ARG A 66 -6.64 13.16 6.44
C ARG A 66 -7.96 13.91 6.60
N PRO A 67 -8.18 14.68 7.68
CA PRO A 67 -9.48 15.28 7.97
C PRO A 67 -10.01 16.24 6.89
N HIS A 68 -9.15 16.74 6.00
CA HIS A 68 -9.54 17.66 4.92
C HIS A 68 -9.77 17.01 3.56
N PHE A 69 -9.72 15.67 3.47
CA PHE A 69 -10.00 14.94 2.22
C PHE A 69 -11.35 14.24 2.33
N ARG A 70 -12.25 14.51 1.38
CA ARG A 70 -13.62 13.97 1.35
C ARG A 70 -13.63 12.45 1.35
N GLU A 71 -12.59 11.84 0.81
CA GLU A 71 -12.46 10.40 0.62
C GLU A 71 -11.95 9.69 1.89
N SER A 72 -11.38 10.42 2.86
CA SER A 72 -10.84 9.84 4.09
C SER A 72 -11.86 9.03 4.88
N ASP A 73 -13.13 9.47 4.90
CA ASP A 73 -14.18 8.76 5.61
C ASP A 73 -14.53 7.43 4.92
N VAL A 74 -14.65 7.43 3.60
CA VAL A 74 -14.93 6.23 2.80
C VAL A 74 -13.78 5.24 2.89
N LEU A 75 -12.53 5.71 2.82
CA LEU A 75 -11.34 4.87 2.99
C LEU A 75 -11.28 4.30 4.41
N GLY A 76 -11.65 5.09 5.42
CA GLY A 76 -11.76 4.64 6.81
C GLY A 76 -12.78 3.50 6.97
N VAL A 77 -13.99 3.68 6.44
CA VAL A 77 -15.05 2.64 6.46
C VAL A 77 -14.59 1.37 5.77
N TYR A 78 -13.92 1.49 4.62
CA TYR A 78 -13.37 0.34 3.90
C TYR A 78 -12.34 -0.43 4.75
N MET A 79 -11.44 0.28 5.44
CA MET A 79 -10.43 -0.35 6.30
C MET A 79 -11.05 -1.00 7.54
N GLU A 80 -12.01 -0.34 8.17
CA GLU A 80 -12.73 -0.87 9.33
C GLU A 80 -13.49 -2.16 8.95
N ALA A 81 -14.11 -2.21 7.77
CA ALA A 81 -14.80 -3.40 7.28
C ALA A 81 -13.90 -4.61 7.03
N ARG A 82 -12.59 -4.41 6.78
CA ARG A 82 -11.62 -5.50 6.60
C ARG A 82 -11.22 -6.15 7.93
N GLY A 83 -11.33 -5.45 9.05
CA GLY A 83 -10.96 -5.96 10.37
C GLY A 83 -9.44 -6.14 10.60
N ASN A 84 -8.59 -5.68 9.68
CA ASN A 84 -7.12 -5.77 9.78
C ASN A 84 -6.45 -4.39 9.87
N ALA A 85 -7.14 -3.38 10.39
CA ALA A 85 -6.64 -2.02 10.46
C ALA A 85 -7.03 -1.31 11.75
N ILE A 86 -6.19 -0.36 12.19
CA ILE A 86 -6.49 0.52 13.32
C ILE A 86 -6.32 2.00 12.93
N PRO A 87 -7.26 2.88 13.29
CA PRO A 87 -7.09 4.31 13.08
C PRO A 87 -6.05 4.86 14.07
N ILE A 88 -5.18 5.73 13.58
CA ILE A 88 -4.20 6.51 14.36
C ILE A 88 -4.54 8.00 14.17
N HIS A 89 -4.69 8.74 15.27
CA HIS A 89 -4.95 10.17 15.17
C HIS A 89 -3.69 10.90 14.68
N PRO A 90 -3.79 11.93 13.82
CA PRO A 90 -2.62 12.67 13.33
C PRO A 90 -1.68 13.15 14.45
N GLU A 91 -2.25 13.68 15.53
CA GLU A 91 -1.48 14.10 16.69
C GLU A 91 -0.74 12.94 17.35
N GLU A 92 -1.38 11.76 17.51
CA GLU A 92 -0.72 10.56 18.06
C GLU A 92 0.42 10.08 17.16
N PHE A 93 0.28 10.23 15.85
CA PHE A 93 1.32 9.92 14.89
C PHE A 93 2.53 10.84 15.06
N GLU A 94 2.29 12.16 15.11
CA GLU A 94 3.33 13.19 15.18
C GLU A 94 4.15 13.15 16.48
N ASN A 95 3.52 12.83 17.62
CA ASN A 95 4.23 12.72 18.90
C ASN A 95 4.62 11.29 19.28
N GLY A 96 4.45 10.32 18.37
CA GLY A 96 4.87 8.95 18.58
C GLY A 96 4.04 8.13 19.57
N ARG A 97 2.93 8.66 20.11
CA ARG A 97 2.06 7.91 21.06
C ARG A 97 1.52 6.62 20.45
N TRP A 98 1.37 6.58 19.13
CA TRP A 98 0.94 5.37 18.40
C TRP A 98 1.85 4.16 18.61
N ILE A 99 3.13 4.35 18.97
CA ILE A 99 4.10 3.26 19.23
C ILE A 99 3.60 2.35 20.36
N SER A 100 2.86 2.91 21.34
CA SER A 100 2.24 2.12 22.42
C SER A 100 1.19 1.11 21.93
N ARG A 101 0.72 1.24 20.69
CA ARG A 101 -0.29 0.38 20.05
C ARG A 101 0.34 -0.64 19.09
N LEU A 102 1.66 -0.77 19.07
CA LEU A 102 2.34 -1.74 18.21
C LEU A 102 1.93 -3.18 18.50
N ASP A 103 1.81 -3.56 19.77
CA ASP A 103 1.38 -4.93 20.12
C ASP A 103 -0.06 -5.20 19.64
N GLN A 104 -0.93 -4.18 19.69
CA GLN A 104 -2.26 -4.27 19.10
C GLN A 104 -2.18 -4.44 17.59
N LEU A 105 -1.37 -3.63 16.90
CA LEU A 105 -1.24 -3.67 15.45
C LEU A 105 -0.67 -5.01 14.95
N LEU A 106 0.38 -5.51 15.61
CA LEU A 106 1.07 -6.76 15.27
C LEU A 106 0.28 -8.01 15.64
N SER A 107 -0.77 -7.88 16.45
CA SER A 107 -1.68 -9.00 16.76
C SER A 107 -2.87 -9.11 15.81
N LEU A 108 -3.04 -8.16 14.88
CA LEU A 108 -4.07 -8.23 13.86
C LEU A 108 -3.75 -9.33 12.82
N PRO A 109 -4.78 -9.97 12.24
CA PRO A 109 -4.55 -11.00 11.24
C PRO A 109 -4.01 -10.39 9.94
N MET A 110 -3.06 -11.08 9.31
CA MET A 110 -2.77 -10.89 7.89
C MET A 110 -3.92 -11.49 7.09
N LEU A 111 -4.47 -10.72 6.16
CA LEU A 111 -5.55 -11.18 5.30
C LEU A 111 -4.98 -11.85 4.06
N GLU A 112 -5.67 -12.86 3.53
CA GLU A 112 -5.32 -13.45 2.25
C GLU A 112 -5.34 -12.38 1.15
N SER A 113 -4.26 -12.32 0.36
CA SER A 113 -4.21 -11.45 -0.80
C SER A 113 -5.25 -11.93 -1.81
N ASN A 114 -6.16 -11.04 -2.21
CA ASN A 114 -7.03 -11.34 -3.32
C ASN A 114 -6.20 -11.20 -4.61
N ASP A 115 -5.60 -12.30 -5.07
CA ASP A 115 -4.69 -12.35 -6.22
C ASP A 115 -5.35 -12.02 -7.57
N GLY A 116 -6.63 -11.65 -7.57
CA GLY A 116 -7.36 -11.25 -8.77
C GLY A 116 -6.69 -10.06 -9.43
N ASN A 117 -5.95 -10.30 -10.52
CA ASN A 117 -5.28 -9.30 -11.33
C ASN A 117 -6.30 -8.29 -11.92
N ASN A 118 -6.61 -7.27 -11.13
CA ASN A 118 -7.60 -6.24 -11.42
C ASN A 118 -7.21 -5.50 -12.71
N ALA A 119 -5.90 -5.28 -12.92
CA ALA A 119 -5.37 -4.69 -14.13
C ALA A 119 -5.65 -5.55 -15.36
N ALA A 120 -5.48 -6.87 -15.30
CA ALA A 120 -5.85 -7.77 -16.41
C ALA A 120 -7.36 -7.77 -16.68
N THR A 121 -8.20 -7.68 -15.64
CA THR A 121 -9.66 -7.56 -15.83
C THR A 121 -10.03 -6.24 -16.50
N VAL A 122 -9.44 -5.11 -16.08
CA VAL A 122 -9.64 -3.81 -16.72
C VAL A 122 -9.08 -3.82 -18.15
N ALA A 123 -7.92 -4.42 -18.39
CA ALA A 123 -7.35 -4.57 -19.72
C ALA A 123 -8.25 -5.40 -20.65
N ARG A 124 -8.78 -6.54 -20.15
CA ARG A 124 -9.76 -7.36 -20.90
C ARG A 124 -11.03 -6.59 -21.21
N PHE A 125 -11.55 -5.83 -20.24
CA PHE A 125 -12.71 -4.99 -20.45
C PHE A 125 -12.45 -3.91 -21.51
N ALA A 126 -11.33 -3.19 -21.41
CA ALA A 126 -10.93 -2.17 -22.37
C ALA A 126 -10.75 -2.74 -23.78
N LEU A 127 -10.11 -3.92 -23.90
CA LEU A 127 -9.97 -4.64 -25.17
C LEU A 127 -11.33 -5.06 -25.76
N GLY A 128 -12.31 -5.40 -24.92
CA GLY A 128 -13.67 -5.70 -25.35
C GLY A 128 -14.47 -4.48 -25.82
N LEU A 129 -14.06 -3.26 -25.44
CA LEU A 129 -14.69 -2.01 -25.86
C LEU A 129 -14.07 -1.41 -27.13
N THR A 130 -12.83 -1.79 -27.45
CA THR A 130 -12.16 -1.36 -28.69
C THR A 130 -12.55 -2.28 -29.85
N PRO A 131 -12.84 -1.75 -31.05
CA PRO A 131 -12.95 -2.57 -32.25
C PRO A 131 -11.66 -3.39 -32.43
N LEU A 132 -11.79 -4.65 -32.85
CA LEU A 132 -10.63 -5.49 -33.17
C LEU A 132 -9.67 -4.71 -34.08
N PRO A 133 -8.34 -4.75 -33.81
CA PRO A 133 -7.38 -4.09 -34.66
C PRO A 133 -7.60 -4.56 -36.11
N ARG A 134 -7.58 -3.61 -37.06
CA ARG A 134 -7.68 -3.98 -38.48
C ARG A 134 -6.58 -4.97 -38.79
N ASP A 135 -6.96 -6.05 -39.45
CA ASP A 135 -6.02 -7.02 -39.95
C ASP A 135 -5.18 -6.41 -41.08
N HIS A 136 -4.04 -5.82 -40.72
CA HIS A 136 -3.08 -5.27 -41.68
C HIS A 136 -2.30 -6.37 -42.43
N SER A 137 -2.54 -7.66 -42.16
CA SER A 137 -1.91 -8.74 -42.93
C SER A 137 -2.43 -8.85 -44.36
N LYS A 138 -3.51 -8.11 -44.70
CA LYS A 138 -4.05 -8.04 -46.06
C LYS A 138 -3.62 -6.81 -46.87
N GLU A 139 -2.91 -5.84 -46.29
CA GLU A 139 -2.51 -4.61 -47.00
C GLU A 139 -1.17 -4.74 -47.77
N PHE A 140 -0.43 -5.85 -47.59
CA PHE A 140 0.83 -6.10 -48.30
C PHE A 140 0.72 -7.11 -49.46
N GLN A 141 -0.49 -7.50 -49.85
CA GLN A 141 -0.72 -8.33 -51.04
C GLN A 141 -1.63 -7.64 -52.03
N GLN A 142 -1.05 -6.77 -52.86
CA GLN A 142 -1.39 -6.64 -54.28
C GLN A 142 -0.30 -5.83 -55.03
N PRO A 143 -0.12 -6.10 -56.34
CA PRO A 143 1.16 -6.11 -57.04
C PRO A 143 1.73 -4.74 -57.45
#